data_AF-A0A6A4QDP9-F1
#
_entry.id   AF-A0A6A4QDP9-F1
#
_cell.length_a   1.000
_cell.length_b   1.000
_cell.length_c   1.000
_cell.angle_alpha   90.00
_cell.angle_beta   90.00
_cell.angle_gamma   90.00
#
_symmetry.space_group_name_H-M   'P 1'
#
loop_
_entity.id
_entity.type
_entity.pdbx_description
1 polymer ?
#
loop_
_entity_poly.entity_id
_entity_poly.type
_entity_poly.pdbx_seq_one_letter_code
_entity_poly.pdbx_strand_id
1 'polypeptide(L)'
;MISVAGRLKGVMDSLISPSQLTFIQDKNILEATMVINEIIYSAKKDKDGCFLFKINFERAYDYVDWNFLDYMLLLFGFSVKWRNLINVYMGI
;
A
#
# COMPACT_ATOMS: atom_id res chain seq x y z
N MET A 1 8.20 9.48 17.44
CA MET A 1 7.19 8.86 16.56
C MET A 1 6.92 9.65 15.27
N ILE A 2 7.05 11.00 15.25
CA ILE A 2 6.71 11.85 14.09
C ILE A 2 7.80 11.89 12.97
N SER A 3 9.00 11.33 13.18
CA SER A 3 10.14 11.56 12.27
C SER A 3 10.21 10.67 11.02
N VAL A 4 9.89 9.38 11.10
CA VAL A 4 10.04 8.44 9.96
C VAL A 4 8.80 8.44 9.07
N ALA A 5 7.60 8.25 9.64
CA ALA A 5 6.34 8.24 8.89
C ALA A 5 6.10 9.56 8.14
N GLY A 6 6.40 10.70 8.75
CA GLY A 6 6.27 12.02 8.12
C GLY A 6 7.22 12.22 6.94
N ARG A 7 8.42 11.64 6.98
CA ARG A 7 9.36 11.67 5.85
C ARG A 7 8.99 10.67 4.77
N LEU A 8 8.47 9.49 5.14
CA LEU A 8 8.00 8.47 4.20
C LEU A 8 6.82 8.99 3.37
N LYS A 9 5.94 9.77 4.00
CA LYS A 9 4.81 10.42 3.34
C LYS A 9 5.21 11.23 2.10
N GLY A 10 6.34 11.94 2.14
CA GLY A 10 6.80 12.75 1.00
C GLY A 10 7.29 11.94 -0.20
N VAL A 11 7.53 10.64 -0.05
CA VAL A 11 7.96 9.74 -1.13
C VAL A 11 6.91 8.68 -1.47
N MET A 12 5.83 8.58 -0.69
CA MET A 12 4.86 7.49 -0.79
C MET A 12 4.28 7.37 -2.21
N ASP A 13 3.92 8.50 -2.83
CA ASP A 13 3.33 8.53 -4.18
C ASP A 13 4.24 7.94 -5.27
N SER A 14 5.56 7.92 -5.05
CA SER A 14 6.52 7.30 -5.99
C SER A 14 6.69 5.79 -5.77
N LEU A 15 6.28 5.27 -4.61
CA LEU A 15 6.48 3.88 -4.20
C LEU A 15 5.24 3.01 -4.45
N ILE A 16 4.07 3.64 -4.48
CA ILE A 16 2.78 2.94 -4.56
C ILE A 16 2.15 3.10 -5.95
N SER A 17 1.30 2.13 -6.31
CA SER A 17 0.46 2.28 -7.48
C SER A 17 -0.59 3.39 -7.26
N PRO A 18 -0.96 4.16 -8.31
CA PRO A 18 -2.11 5.07 -8.27
C PRO A 18 -3.41 4.38 -7.79
N SER A 19 -3.55 3.07 -8.07
CA SER A 19 -4.70 2.24 -7.68
C SER A 19 -4.74 1.88 -6.19
N GLN A 20 -3.71 2.19 -5.41
CA GLN A 20 -3.74 2.01 -3.96
C GLN A 20 -4.48 3.18 -3.33
N LEU A 21 -5.64 2.92 -2.73
CA LEU A 21 -6.59 3.94 -2.24
C LEU A 21 -6.73 3.97 -0.70
N THR A 22 -6.07 3.05 0.00
CA THR A 22 -6.14 2.94 1.47
C THR A 22 -4.83 3.38 2.11
N PHE A 23 -4.91 3.89 3.34
CA PHE A 23 -3.77 4.30 4.17
C PHE A 23 -2.85 5.38 3.55
N ILE A 24 -3.35 6.14 2.58
CA ILE A 24 -2.65 7.28 1.95
C ILE A 24 -3.41 8.54 2.32
N GLN A 25 -2.69 9.61 2.59
CA GLN A 25 -3.34 10.89 2.87
C GLN A 25 -4.15 11.31 1.64
N ASP A 26 -5.32 11.91 1.88
CA ASP A 26 -6.18 12.47 0.84
C ASP A 26 -6.82 11.43 -0.09
N LYS A 27 -6.64 10.12 0.17
CA LYS A 27 -7.40 9.05 -0.45
C LYS A 27 -8.43 8.48 0.51
N ASN A 28 -9.67 8.37 0.05
CA ASN A 28 -10.79 7.90 0.88
C ASN A 28 -11.20 6.49 0.46
N ILE A 29 -11.56 5.65 1.42
CA ILE A 29 -12.15 4.33 1.16
C ILE A 29 -13.39 4.41 0.26
N LEU A 30 -14.13 5.52 0.29
CA LEU A 30 -15.27 5.77 -0.59
C LEU A 30 -14.86 5.81 -2.07
N GLU A 31 -13.70 6.36 -2.41
CA GLU A 31 -13.19 6.39 -3.79
C GLU A 31 -12.97 4.96 -4.32
N ALA A 32 -12.43 4.07 -3.48
CA ALA A 32 -12.26 2.67 -3.85
C ALA A 32 -13.60 1.98 -4.13
N THR A 33 -14.62 2.26 -3.31
CA THR A 33 -15.96 1.71 -3.53
C THR A 33 -16.64 2.27 -4.77
N MET A 34 -16.42 3.54 -5.10
CA MET A 34 -16.94 4.16 -6.32
C MET A 34 -16.32 3.53 -7.57
N VAL A 35 -14.98 3.40 -7.63
CA VAL A 35 -14.29 2.77 -8.76
C VAL A 35 -14.77 1.34 -8.99
N ILE A 36 -14.93 0.54 -7.93
CA ILE A 36 -15.45 -0.83 -8.04
C ILE A 36 -16.89 -0.83 -8.57
N ASN A 37 -17.75 0.07 -8.08
CA ASN A 37 -19.13 0.17 -8.54
C ASN A 37 -19.22 0.55 -10.03
N GLU A 38 -18.37 1.45 -10.50
CA GLU A 38 -18.28 1.83 -11.91
C GLU A 38 -17.84 0.65 -12.80
N ILE A 39 -16.82 -0.10 -12.38
CA ILE A 39 -16.36 -1.30 -13.09
C ILE A 39 -17.48 -2.33 -13.21
N ILE A 40 -18.19 -2.60 -12.11
CA ILE A 40 -19.32 -3.55 -12.10
C ILE A 40 -20.47 -3.04 -12.97
N TYR A 41 -20.77 -1.73 -12.91
CA TYR A 41 -21.81 -1.12 -13.72
C TYR A 41 -21.49 -1.21 -15.22
N SER A 42 -20.24 -0.91 -15.62
CA SER A 42 -19.80 -1.01 -17.02
C SER A 42 -19.91 -2.44 -17.53
N ALA A 43 -19.40 -3.42 -16.79
CA ALA A 43 -19.48 -4.82 -17.20
C ALA A 43 -20.93 -5.28 -17.38
N LYS A 44 -21.84 -4.89 -16.47
CA LYS A 44 -23.28 -5.17 -16.60
C LYS A 44 -23.89 -4.52 -17.84
N LYS A 45 -23.51 -3.28 -18.14
CA LYS A 45 -24.00 -2.52 -19.30
C LYS A 45 -23.56 -3.16 -20.62
N ASP A 46 -22.30 -3.59 -20.69
CA ASP A 46 -21.69 -4.16 -21.89
C ASP A 46 -22.02 -5.66 -22.06
N LYS A 47 -22.73 -6.26 -21.08
CA LYS A 47 -23.04 -7.70 -20.99
C LYS A 47 -21.79 -8.59 -20.91
N ASP A 48 -20.67 -8.01 -20.51
CA ASP A 48 -19.45 -8.73 -20.22
C ASP A 48 -19.52 -9.33 -18.82
N GLY A 49 -19.07 -10.58 -18.69
CA GLY A 49 -18.88 -11.18 -17.38
C GLY A 49 -17.79 -10.44 -16.61
N CYS A 50 -18.02 -10.15 -15.32
CA CYS A 50 -17.02 -9.57 -14.43
C CYS A 50 -16.67 -10.57 -13.33
N PHE A 51 -15.38 -10.76 -13.08
CA PHE A 51 -14.88 -11.51 -11.94
C PHE A 51 -14.16 -10.55 -10.98
N LEU A 52 -14.63 -10.49 -9.73
CA LEU A 52 -14.01 -9.68 -8.69
C LEU A 52 -13.31 -10.60 -7.69
N PHE A 53 -12.00 -10.44 -7.54
CA PHE A 53 -11.23 -11.16 -6.54
C PHE A 53 -10.97 -10.26 -5.32
N LYS A 54 -11.53 -10.65 -4.18
CA LYS A 54 -11.30 -9.97 -2.90
C LYS A 54 -10.31 -10.79 -2.07
N ILE A 55 -9.11 -10.25 -1.88
CA ILE A 55 -8.11 -10.81 -0.97
C ILE A 55 -8.14 -10.02 0.33
N ASN A 56 -8.29 -10.69 1.46
CA ASN A 56 -8.16 -10.08 2.78
C ASN A 56 -6.94 -10.69 3.47
N PHE A 57 -6.00 -9.84 3.88
CA PHE A 57 -4.90 -10.24 4.74
C PHE A 57 -5.29 -9.98 6.19
N GLU A 58 -5.99 -10.93 6.81
CA GLU A 58 -6.25 -10.85 8.25
C GLU A 58 -4.92 -10.87 9.00
N ARG A 59 -4.73 -9.92 9.93
CA ARG A 59 -3.48 -9.77 10.70
C ARG A 59 -2.22 -9.62 9.82
N ALA A 60 -2.34 -8.92 8.69
CA ALA A 60 -1.22 -8.71 7.76
C ALA A 60 0.10 -8.33 8.46
N TYR A 61 0.03 -7.46 9.47
CA TYR A 61 1.19 -6.99 10.22
C TYR A 61 1.86 -8.05 11.11
N ASP A 62 1.14 -9.10 11.52
CA ASP A 62 1.68 -10.18 12.37
C ASP A 62 2.55 -11.16 11.56
N TYR A 63 2.37 -11.18 10.22
CA TYR A 63 3.02 -12.13 9.31
C TYR A 63 4.03 -11.48 8.36
N VAL A 64 4.34 -10.19 8.53
CA VAL A 64 5.34 -9.52 7.67
C VAL A 64 6.73 -10.06 8.00
N ASP A 65 7.42 -10.59 6.99
CA ASP A 65 8.86 -10.83 7.08
C ASP A 65 9.60 -9.49 6.97
N TRP A 66 10.25 -9.09 8.04
CA TRP A 66 10.97 -7.82 8.10
C TRP A 66 12.26 -7.80 7.29
N ASN A 67 12.89 -8.95 7.05
CA ASN A 67 14.04 -9.01 6.14
C ASN A 67 13.59 -8.74 4.71
N PHE A 68 12.40 -9.21 4.34
CA PHE A 68 11.78 -8.87 3.07
C PHE A 68 11.46 -7.37 2.98
N LEU A 69 10.97 -6.75 4.06
CA LEU A 69 10.76 -5.30 4.10
C LEU A 69 12.07 -4.50 3.90
N ASP A 70 13.16 -4.86 4.59
CA ASP A 70 14.46 -4.21 4.42
C ASP A 70 15.00 -4.37 2.99
N TYR A 71 14.83 -5.56 2.41
CA TYR A 71 15.17 -5.84 1.02
C TYR A 71 14.39 -4.95 0.04
N MET A 72 13.07 -4.79 0.24
CA MET A 72 12.25 -3.90 -0.59
C MET A 72 12.68 -2.44 -0.45
N LEU A 73 13.01 -1.97 0.76
CA LEU A 73 13.53 -0.62 0.97
C LEU A 73 14.86 -0.40 0.24
N LEU A 74 15.74 -1.41 0.20
CA LEU A 74 16.96 -1.35 -0.60
C LEU A 74 16.65 -1.21 -2.10
N LEU A 75 15.71 -1.99 -2.63
CA LEU A 75 15.30 -1.92 -4.03
C LEU A 75 14.68 -0.56 -4.41
N PHE A 76 13.92 0.04 -3.49
CA PHE A 76 13.39 1.39 -3.65
C PHE A 76 14.45 2.51 -3.48
N GLY A 77 15.73 2.15 -3.26
CA GLY A 77 16.84 3.09 -3.20
C GLY A 77 17.00 3.79 -1.84
N PHE A 78 16.39 3.27 -0.77
CA PHE A 78 16.56 3.86 0.55
C PHE A 78 18.00 3.68 1.06
N SER A 79 18.60 4.79 1.49
CA SER A 79 19.95 4.79 2.06
C SER A 79 20.06 3.89 3.30
N VAL A 80 21.27 3.41 3.58
CA VAL A 80 21.59 2.62 4.79
C VAL A 80 21.12 3.31 6.08
N LYS A 81 21.28 4.64 6.17
CA LYS A 81 20.82 5.42 7.34
C LYS A 81 19.31 5.29 7.56
N TRP A 82 18.53 5.26 6.49
CA TRP A 82 17.08 5.13 6.55
C TRP A 82 16.64 3.72 6.94
N ARG A 83 17.26 2.71 6.34
CA ARG A 83 17.00 1.30 6.68
C ARG A 83 17.35 0.98 8.13
N ASN A 84 18.49 1.48 8.62
CA ASN A 84 18.87 1.35 10.02
C ASN A 84 17.86 1.98 10.98
N LEU A 85 17.28 3.14 10.64
CA LEU A 85 16.24 3.76 11.46
C LEU A 85 14.98 2.88 11.53
N ILE A 86 14.59 2.27 10.42
CA ILE A 86 13.43 1.39 10.35
C ILE A 86 13.70 0.11 11.16
N ASN A 87 14.85 -0.53 10.98
CA ASN A 87 15.22 -1.76 11.70
C ASN A 87 15.18 -1.60 13.23
N VAL A 88 15.63 -0.45 13.75
CA VAL A 88 15.51 -0.10 15.17
C VAL A 88 14.06 -0.09 15.66
N TYR A 89 13.10 0.39 14.84
CA TYR A 89 11.68 0.36 15.19
C TYR A 89 11.06 -1.04 15.09
N MET A 90 11.59 -1.89 14.20
CA MET A 90 11.09 -3.25 14.01
C MET A 90 11.68 -4.26 15.01
N GLY A 91 12.67 -3.85 15.81
CA GLY A 91 13.34 -4.71 16.79
C GLY A 91 14.37 -5.65 16.18
N ILE A 92 15.03 -5.21 15.10
CA ILE A 92 15.99 -5.99 14.29
C ILE A 92 17.32 -5.24 14.22
#